data_AF-A0A7K4P1F6-F1
#
_entry.id   AF-A0A7K4P1F6-F1
#
_cell.length_a   1.000
_cell.length_b   1.000
_cell.length_c   1.000
_cell.angle_alpha   90.00
_cell.angle_beta   90.00
_cell.angle_gamma   90.00
#
_symmetry.space_group_name_H-M   'P 1'
#
loop_
_entity.id
_entity.type
_entity.pdbx_description
1 polymer ?
#
loop_
_entity_poly.entity_id
_entity_poly.type
_entity_poly.pdbx_seq_one_letter_code
_entity_poly.pdbx_strand_id
1 'polypeptide(L)' 'NFPEHDGLFDSSIFMSGETFEITFSDARTFDYYCFVHPWMAGTVNVE' A
#
# COMPACT_ATOMS: atom_id res chain seq x y z
N ASN A 1 -0.62 -16.36 8.95
CA ASN A 1 0.61 -16.03 8.21
C ASN A 1 0.32 -14.73 7.47
N PHE A 2 0.58 -13.59 8.10
CA PHE A 2 0.35 -12.28 7.48
C PHE A 2 1.54 -11.98 6.56
N PRO A 3 1.32 -11.31 5.40
CA PRO A 3 2.43 -10.82 4.58
C PRO A 3 3.33 -9.92 5.43
N GLU A 4 4.64 -10.02 5.23
CA GLU A 4 5.60 -9.13 5.88
C GLU A 4 5.47 -7.74 5.24
N HIS A 5 5.25 -6.71 6.07
CA HIS A 5 5.21 -5.32 5.63
C HIS A 5 6.64 -4.78 5.55
N ASP A 6 7.01 -4.21 4.40
CA ASP A 6 8.37 -3.75 4.11
C ASP A 6 8.68 -2.35 4.67
N GLY A 7 7.69 -1.66 5.25
CA GLY A 7 7.86 -0.33 5.83
C GLY A 7 7.95 0.81 4.82
N LEU A 8 7.72 0.57 3.52
CA LEU A 8 7.87 1.62 2.49
C LEU A 8 6.78 2.69 2.61
N PHE A 9 5.54 2.28 2.89
CA PHE A 9 4.45 3.20 3.20
C PHE A 9 3.35 2.56 4.03
N ASP A 10 2.68 3.39 4.82
CA ASP A 10 1.51 3.02 5.62
C ASP A 10 0.53 4.20 5.63
N SER A 11 -0.66 3.99 5.06
CA SER A 11 -1.74 4.97 5.09
C SER A 11 -2.35 5.13 6.48
N SER A 12 -1.99 4.27 7.43
CA SER A 12 -2.72 4.00 8.66
C SER A 12 -4.19 3.62 8.35
N ILE A 13 -5.03 3.62 9.38
CA ILE A 13 -6.47 3.49 9.22
C ILE A 13 -7.01 4.87 8.85
N PHE A 14 -7.69 4.97 7.71
CA PHE A 14 -8.40 6.18 7.28
C PHE A 14 -9.89 5.88 7.09
N MET A 15 -10.72 6.90 7.29
CA MET A 15 -12.17 6.81 7.24
C MET A 15 -12.69 6.96 5.79
N SER A 16 -13.95 6.57 5.57
CA SER A 16 -14.59 6.74 4.27
C SER A 16 -14.61 8.23 3.87
N GLY A 17 -14.17 8.52 2.65
CA GLY A 17 -14.07 9.88 2.11
C GLY A 17 -12.71 10.55 2.34
N GLU A 18 -11.84 9.95 3.15
CA GLU A 18 -10.45 10.39 3.26
C GLU A 18 -9.60 9.82 2.13
N THR A 19 -8.53 10.53 1.79
CA THR A 19 -7.57 10.14 0.76
C THR A 19 -6.16 10.11 1.34
N PHE A 20 -5.39 9.12 0.91
CA PHE A 20 -3.96 9.02 1.19
C PHE A 20 -3.21 9.15 -0.13
N GLU A 21 -2.12 9.92 -0.13
CA GLU A 21 -1.28 10.16 -1.31
C GLU A 21 0.17 9.78 -1.01
N ILE A 22 0.82 9.15 -2.00
CA ILE A 22 2.24 8.83 -1.97
C ILE A 22 2.85 9.07 -3.36
N THR A 23 4.09 9.53 -3.37
CA THR A 23 4.90 9.66 -4.59
C THR A 23 5.97 8.57 -4.61
N PHE A 24 6.04 7.80 -5.68
CA PHE A 24 7.09 6.81 -5.90
C PHE A 24 8.27 7.45 -6.63
N SER A 25 9.49 7.32 -6.08
CA SER A 25 10.71 7.89 -6.69
C SER A 25 11.51 6.90 -7.52
N ASP A 26 11.27 5.60 -7.33
CA ASP A 26 12.04 4.52 -7.96
C ASP A 26 11.18 3.76 -8.97
N ALA A 27 11.74 3.51 -10.16
CA ALA A 27 11.13 2.65 -11.18
C ALA A 27 11.24 1.19 -10.76
N ARG A 28 10.19 0.71 -10.06
CA ARG A 28 10.05 -0.68 -9.61
C ARG A 28 8.57 -1.03 -9.38
N THR A 29 8.34 -2.29 -9.06
CA THR A 29 7.05 -2.80 -8.62
C THR A 29 6.91 -2.70 -7.10
N PHE A 30 5.74 -2.25 -6.65
CA PHE A 30 5.34 -2.13 -5.24
C PHE A 30 4.04 -2.90 -5.02
N ASP A 31 4.10 -3.97 -4.24
CA ASP A 31 2.92 -4.70 -3.80
C ASP A 31 2.37 -4.06 -2.52
N TYR A 32 1.05 -3.93 -2.43
CA TYR A 32 0.39 -3.35 -1.26
C TYR A 32 -0.86 -4.12 -0.90
N TYR A 33 -1.26 -4.02 0.35
CA TYR A 33 -2.52 -4.59 0.83
C TYR A 33 -3.10 -3.75 1.97
N CYS A 34 -4.41 -3.87 2.19
CA CYS A 34 -5.04 -3.25 3.35
C CYS A 34 -4.84 -4.12 4.59
N PHE A 35 -4.27 -3.56 5.66
CA PHE A 35 -3.96 -4.31 6.88
C PHE A 35 -5.21 -4.95 7.54
N VAL A 36 -6.31 -4.20 7.64
CA VAL A 36 -7.57 -4.69 8.24
C VAL A 36 -8.38 -5.57 7.29
N HIS A 37 -8.10 -5.52 5.98
CA HIS A 37 -8.75 -6.29 4.94
C HIS A 37 -7.70 -6.93 4.01
N PRO A 38 -6.95 -7.97 4.44
CA PRO A 38 -5.78 -8.47 3.71
C PRO A 38 -6.06 -9.00 2.29
N TRP A 39 -7.32 -9.30 1.98
CA TRP A 39 -7.77 -9.68 0.64
C TRP A 39 -7.78 -8.52 -0.36
N MET A 40 -7.76 -7.28 0.12
CA MET A 40 -7.58 -6.09 -0.71
C MET A 40 -6.09 -5.90 -0.96
N ALA A 41 -5.55 -6.69 -1.88
CA ALA A 41 -4.18 -6.59 -2.34
C ALA A 41 -4.14 -6.00 -3.76
N GLY A 42 -3.08 -5.26 -4.07
CA GLY A 42 -2.84 -4.68 -5.37
C GLY A 42 -1.36 -4.47 -5.62
N THR A 43 -1.04 -4.06 -6.84
CA THR A 43 0.33 -3.83 -7.29
C THR A 43 0.40 -2.51 -8.04
N VAL A 44 1.40 -1.70 -7.74
CA VAL A 44 1.76 -0.49 -8.49
C VAL A 44 3.06 -0.78 -9.23
N ASN A 45 3.04 -0.61 -10.56
CA ASN A 45 4.24 -0.70 -11.38
C ASN A 45 4.67 0.70 -11.81
N VAL A 46 5.89 1.09 -11.45
CA VAL A 46 6.49 2.38 -11.84
C VAL A 46 7.60 2.10 -12.85
N GLU A 47 7.54 2.76 -14.01
CA GLU A 47 8.47 2.63 -15.14
C GLU A 47 9.09 3.97 -15.55
#